data_AF-M5FLZ1-F1
#
_entry.id   AF-M5FLZ1-F1
#
_cell.length_a   1.000
_cell.length_b   1.000
_cell.length_c   1.000
_cell.angle_alpha   90.00
_cell.angle_beta   90.00
_cell.angle_gamma   90.00
#
_symmetry.space_group_name_H-M   'P 1'
#
loop_
_entity.id
_entity.type
_entity.pdbx_description
1 polymer ?
#
loop_
_entity_poly.entity_id
_entity_poly.type
_entity_poly.pdbx_seq_one_letter_code
_entity_poly.pdbx_strand_id
1 'polypeptide(L)'
;MVGGRGNIIGVLGGVLLLTVIQVGLAIISVPSFYVGMIGGYAADAEDMLFPLALGAQGSCQIGGNVATNAGGINVLRYGMTRDLVLGLEAVLPDGSLWEGMTGLRKDNRGYDLKQLLIGSEGTLGIVTGVEVKLFPRPANVETAYLGVGSFADAMARSAWRAACAPTF
;
A
#
# COMPACT_ATOMS: atom_id res chain seq x y z
N MET A 1 -28.41 -1.67 6.91
CA MET A 1 -28.11 -3.12 6.92
C MET A 1 -27.82 -3.56 5.49
N VAL A 2 -26.55 -3.70 5.12
CA VAL A 2 -26.10 -4.68 4.12
C VAL A 2 -24.79 -5.22 4.68
N GLY A 3 -24.89 -6.31 5.44
CA GLY A 3 -23.73 -7.09 5.86
C GLY A 3 -23.26 -7.91 4.67
N GLY A 4 -22.30 -7.37 3.92
CA GLY A 4 -21.51 -8.15 2.98
C GLY A 4 -20.50 -8.96 3.78
N ARG A 5 -20.58 -10.29 3.70
CA ARG A 5 -19.61 -11.19 4.36
C ARG A 5 -18.25 -10.96 3.71
N GLY A 6 -17.30 -10.38 4.43
CA GLY A 6 -15.90 -10.39 4.00
C GLY A 6 -15.43 -11.83 3.89
N ASN A 7 -14.89 -12.23 2.74
CA ASN A 7 -14.27 -13.53 2.58
C ASN A 7 -12.95 -13.52 3.37
N ILE A 8 -12.86 -14.36 4.40
CA ILE A 8 -11.62 -14.62 5.14
C ILE A 8 -10.87 -15.70 4.36
N ILE A 9 -9.75 -15.34 3.73
CA ILE A 9 -8.85 -16.31 3.09
C ILE A 9 -7.79 -16.71 4.12
N GLY A 10 -7.97 -17.86 4.76
CA GLY A 10 -6.99 -18.44 5.70
C GLY A 10 -5.90 -19.21 4.94
N VAL A 11 -4.63 -18.95 5.27
CA VAL A 11 -3.47 -19.69 4.72
C VAL A 11 -2.81 -20.48 5.86
N LEU A 12 -2.52 -21.76 5.63
CA LEU A 12 -1.83 -22.65 6.57
C LEU A 12 -0.40 -22.14 6.84
N GLY A 13 -0.06 -21.90 8.11
CA GLY A 13 1.30 -21.54 8.57
C GLY A 13 1.42 -20.25 9.39
N GLY A 14 0.36 -19.46 9.49
CA GLY A 14 0.28 -18.22 10.27
C GLY A 14 -1.01 -17.52 9.91
N VAL A 15 -1.76 -17.01 10.90
CA VAL A 15 -3.13 -16.53 10.69
C VAL A 15 -3.11 -15.28 9.79
N LEU A 16 -3.42 -15.48 8.51
CA LEU A 16 -3.82 -14.42 7.59
C LEU A 16 -5.31 -14.13 7.84
N LEU A 17 -5.61 -12.93 8.32
CA LEU A 17 -6.94 -12.33 8.20
C LEU A 17 -6.88 -11.33 7.05
N LEU A 18 -6.84 -11.86 5.82
CA LEU A 18 -7.08 -11.04 4.64
C LEU A 18 -8.59 -10.95 4.49
N THR A 19 -9.14 -9.82 4.91
CA THR A 19 -10.56 -9.52 4.72
C THR A 19 -10.62 -8.44 3.64
N VAL A 20 -11.12 -8.82 2.46
CA VAL A 20 -11.49 -7.83 1.45
C VAL A 20 -12.88 -7.32 1.83
N ILE A 21 -12.92 -6.15 2.47
CA ILE A 21 -14.17 -5.51 2.88
C ILE A 21 -14.49 -4.47 1.81
N GLN A 22 -15.20 -4.92 0.78
CA GLN A 22 -15.81 -4.06 -0.25
C GLN A 22 -14.81 -3.43 -1.25
N VAL A 23 -15.32 -3.20 -2.47
CA VAL A 23 -14.63 -2.63 -3.64
C VAL A 23 -13.59 -1.56 -3.26
N GLY A 24 -12.30 -1.92 -3.26
CA GLY A 24 -11.17 -0.98 -3.09
C GLY A 24 -10.38 -1.02 -1.77
N LEU A 25 -10.69 -1.91 -0.83
CA LEU A 25 -10.00 -2.01 0.47
C LEU A 25 -9.61 -3.47 0.80
N ALA A 26 -8.34 -3.70 1.19
CA ALA A 26 -7.93 -4.95 1.83
C ALA A 26 -7.27 -4.71 3.19
N ILE A 27 -7.67 -5.50 4.16
CA ILE A 27 -7.07 -5.55 5.49
C ILE A 27 -5.96 -6.59 5.48
N ILE A 28 -4.74 -6.23 5.89
CA ILE A 28 -3.60 -7.15 6.01
C ILE A 28 -3.12 -7.13 7.47
N SER A 29 -3.62 -8.09 8.24
CA SER A 29 -3.41 -8.12 9.69
C SER A 29 -2.06 -8.69 10.16
N VAL A 30 -0.99 -8.66 9.36
CA VAL A 30 0.31 -9.24 9.81
C VAL A 30 1.51 -8.52 9.17
N PRO A 31 2.51 -8.07 9.96
CA PRO A 31 3.57 -7.19 9.47
C PRO A 31 4.64 -7.95 8.67
N SER A 32 4.73 -9.27 8.87
CA SER A 32 5.76 -10.14 8.31
C SER A 32 5.52 -10.58 6.86
N PHE A 33 4.44 -10.14 6.23
CA PHE A 33 4.16 -10.53 4.84
C PHE A 33 5.04 -9.80 3.85
N TYR A 34 5.61 -10.58 2.94
CA TYR A 34 6.30 -10.07 1.79
C TYR A 34 5.33 -9.38 0.83
N VAL A 35 5.72 -8.22 0.32
CA VAL A 35 4.90 -7.43 -0.61
C VAL A 35 4.44 -8.23 -1.83
N GLY A 36 5.32 -9.09 -2.37
CA GLY A 36 4.98 -9.94 -3.51
C GLY A 36 3.81 -10.89 -3.23
N MET A 37 3.70 -11.40 -2.00
CA MET A 37 2.58 -12.27 -1.61
C MET A 37 1.27 -11.49 -1.53
N ILE A 38 1.30 -10.26 -1.02
CA ILE A 38 0.13 -9.37 -0.96
C ILE A 38 -0.43 -9.12 -2.36
N GLY A 39 0.44 -8.86 -3.34
CA GLY A 39 0.05 -8.70 -4.74
C GLY A 39 -0.62 -9.94 -5.32
N GLY A 40 -0.09 -11.14 -5.01
CA GLY A 40 -0.69 -12.42 -5.41
C GLY A 40 -2.07 -12.65 -4.80
N TYR A 41 -2.26 -12.39 -3.50
CA TYR A 41 -3.57 -12.56 -2.89
C TYR A 41 -4.62 -11.56 -3.39
N ALA A 42 -4.22 -10.30 -3.61
CA ALA A 42 -5.12 -9.29 -4.20
C ALA A 42 -5.58 -9.68 -5.61
N ALA A 43 -4.68 -10.30 -6.38
CA ALA A 43 -4.97 -10.85 -7.70
C ALA A 43 -6.02 -11.97 -7.65
N ASP A 44 -5.76 -12.97 -6.81
CA ASP A 44 -6.51 -14.22 -6.79
C ASP A 44 -7.88 -14.07 -6.14
N ALA A 45 -8.03 -13.13 -5.18
CA ALA A 45 -9.26 -12.98 -4.42
C ALA A 45 -10.35 -12.21 -5.19
N GLU A 46 -10.02 -11.09 -5.85
CA GLU A 46 -11.03 -10.11 -6.30
C GLU A 46 -10.63 -9.32 -7.59
N ASP A 47 -9.68 -9.80 -8.39
CA ASP A 47 -9.14 -9.06 -9.57
C ASP A 47 -8.62 -7.65 -9.23
N MET A 48 -8.00 -7.54 -8.06
CA MET A 48 -7.46 -6.30 -7.53
C MET A 48 -5.92 -6.27 -7.67
N LEU A 49 -5.39 -5.06 -7.53
CA LEU A 49 -3.97 -4.74 -7.57
C LEU A 49 -3.58 -4.07 -6.24
N PHE A 50 -2.56 -4.62 -5.59
CA PHE A 50 -1.76 -3.87 -4.62
C PHE A 50 -0.61 -3.18 -5.38
N PRO A 51 -0.59 -1.83 -5.46
CA PRO A 51 0.25 -1.14 -6.44
C PRO A 51 1.70 -0.88 -5.99
N LEU A 52 2.05 -1.23 -4.75
CA LEU A 52 3.39 -1.01 -4.20
C LEU A 52 4.40 -2.02 -4.81
N ALA A 53 4.92 -1.68 -5.98
CA ALA A 53 5.91 -2.49 -6.68
C ALA A 53 7.33 -2.01 -6.38
N LEU A 54 8.13 -2.86 -5.73
CA LEU A 54 9.51 -2.59 -5.32
C LEU A 54 10.45 -3.65 -5.90
N GLY A 55 11.70 -3.27 -6.19
CA GLY A 55 12.72 -4.26 -6.60
C GLY A 55 12.96 -5.34 -5.54
N ALA A 56 12.76 -5.00 -4.26
CA ALA A 56 12.87 -5.91 -3.13
C ALA A 56 11.56 -6.59 -2.72
N GLN A 57 10.48 -6.53 -3.52
CA GLN A 57 9.14 -7.00 -3.09
C GLN A 57 9.08 -8.47 -2.65
N GLY A 58 10.02 -9.31 -3.11
CA GLY A 58 10.13 -10.72 -2.71
C GLY A 58 10.78 -10.94 -1.34
N SER A 59 11.37 -9.91 -0.73
CA SER A 59 12.08 -10.00 0.55
C SER A 59 11.76 -8.88 1.53
N CYS A 60 11.16 -7.77 1.08
CA CYS A 60 10.70 -6.70 1.97
C CYS A 60 9.30 -6.99 2.53
N GLN A 61 9.09 -6.57 3.77
CA GLN A 61 7.86 -6.78 4.52
C GLN A 61 7.02 -5.52 4.59
N ILE A 62 5.70 -5.66 4.70
CA ILE A 62 4.78 -4.50 4.72
C ILE A 62 5.05 -3.56 5.90
N GLY A 63 5.36 -4.10 7.09
CA GLY A 63 5.70 -3.28 8.26
C GLY A 63 6.95 -2.43 8.02
N GLY A 64 7.97 -2.98 7.37
CA GLY A 64 9.20 -2.25 7.01
C GLY A 64 8.94 -1.15 5.96
N ASN A 65 8.08 -1.42 4.99
CA ASN A 65 7.69 -0.43 3.99
C ASN A 65 6.90 0.74 4.61
N VAL A 66 6.02 0.44 5.58
CA VAL A 66 5.34 1.47 6.38
C VAL A 66 6.36 2.27 7.17
N ALA A 67 7.26 1.60 7.90
CA ALA A 67 8.28 2.26 8.71
C ALA A 67 9.20 3.16 7.88
N THR A 68 9.49 2.82 6.63
CA THR A 68 10.37 3.62 5.74
C THR A 68 9.60 4.55 4.79
N ASN A 69 8.26 4.55 4.83
CA ASN A 69 7.40 5.18 3.84
C ASN A 69 7.86 4.86 2.39
N ALA A 70 7.96 3.57 2.06
CA ALA A 70 8.51 3.13 0.79
C ALA A 70 7.77 3.70 -0.44
N GLY A 71 8.52 4.00 -1.49
CA GLY A 71 8.02 4.45 -2.79
C GLY A 71 8.36 3.43 -3.88
N GLY A 72 7.35 2.93 -4.59
CA GLY A 72 7.51 1.97 -5.68
C GLY A 72 7.65 2.60 -7.06
N ILE A 73 7.88 1.78 -8.08
CA ILE A 73 7.95 2.23 -9.49
C ILE A 73 6.66 2.93 -9.97
N ASN A 74 5.52 2.61 -9.34
CA ASN A 74 4.22 3.17 -9.69
C ASN A 74 3.79 4.34 -8.80
N VAL A 75 4.71 4.94 -8.04
CA VAL A 75 4.43 6.02 -7.07
C VAL A 75 3.69 7.20 -7.69
N LEU A 76 3.99 7.56 -8.94
CA LEU A 76 3.35 8.68 -9.62
C LEU A 76 1.85 8.45 -9.85
N ARG A 77 1.41 7.19 -9.96
CA ARG A 77 0.01 6.83 -10.21
C ARG A 77 -0.77 6.53 -8.92
N TYR A 78 -0.12 5.87 -7.96
CA TYR A 78 -0.82 5.34 -6.78
C TYR A 78 -0.40 5.97 -5.45
N GLY A 79 0.64 6.81 -5.46
CA GLY A 79 1.18 7.43 -4.26
C GLY A 79 2.26 6.61 -3.57
N MET A 80 2.80 7.18 -2.49
CA MET A 80 3.75 6.55 -1.58
C MET A 80 3.02 5.57 -0.66
N THR A 81 3.76 4.79 0.14
CA THR A 81 3.16 3.87 1.12
C THR A 81 2.14 4.57 2.02
N ARG A 82 2.39 5.82 2.46
CA ARG A 82 1.41 6.59 3.25
C ARG A 82 0.06 6.82 2.58
N ASP A 83 0.01 6.90 1.26
CA ASP A 83 -1.22 7.09 0.49
C ASP A 83 -2.00 5.77 0.33
N LEU A 84 -1.29 4.65 0.51
CA LEU A 84 -1.83 3.30 0.42
C LEU A 84 -2.30 2.78 1.79
N VAL A 85 -1.79 3.32 2.90
CA VAL A 85 -2.15 2.89 4.25
C VAL A 85 -3.43 3.57 4.73
N LEU A 86 -4.46 2.76 4.99
CA LEU A 86 -5.77 3.21 5.48
C LEU A 86 -5.91 3.09 7.00
N GLY A 87 -5.18 2.15 7.60
CA GLY A 87 -5.15 1.91 9.04
C GLY A 87 -3.87 1.20 9.45
N LEU A 88 -3.49 1.35 10.71
CA LEU A 88 -2.28 0.77 11.29
C LEU A 88 -2.55 0.27 12.70
N GLU A 89 -1.86 -0.79 13.07
CA GLU A 89 -1.73 -1.26 14.44
C GLU A 89 -0.24 -1.30 14.79
N ALA A 90 0.12 -0.84 15.97
CA ALA A 90 1.51 -0.85 16.41
C ALA A 90 1.65 -1.04 17.93
N VAL A 91 2.71 -1.74 18.34
CA VAL A 91 3.15 -1.78 19.74
C VAL A 91 4.09 -0.60 19.99
N LEU A 92 3.74 0.23 20.96
CA LEU A 92 4.50 1.42 21.36
C LEU A 92 5.64 1.07 22.34
N PRO A 93 6.58 2.00 22.62
CA PRO A 93 7.73 1.73 23.50
C PRO A 93 7.39 1.35 24.95
N ASP A 94 6.21 1.75 25.42
CA ASP A 94 5.69 1.36 26.74
C ASP A 94 5.02 -0.03 26.74
N GLY A 95 5.02 -0.72 25.59
CA GLY A 95 4.39 -2.02 25.38
C GLY A 95 2.88 -1.95 25.12
N SER A 96 2.28 -0.76 25.11
CA SER A 96 0.86 -0.60 24.79
C SER A 96 0.61 -0.89 23.30
N LEU A 97 -0.53 -1.51 23.01
CA LEU A 97 -1.02 -1.68 21.65
C LEU A 97 -1.82 -0.44 21.25
N TRP A 98 -1.38 0.24 20.20
CA TRP A 98 -2.13 1.31 19.58
C TRP A 98 -2.93 0.74 18.39
N GLU A 99 -4.25 0.83 18.48
CA GLU A 99 -5.20 0.29 17.50
C GLU A 99 -5.78 1.42 16.62
N GLY A 100 -5.24 1.56 15.41
CA GLY A 100 -5.70 2.52 14.40
C GLY A 100 -6.31 1.87 13.14
N MET A 101 -6.74 0.62 13.23
CA MET A 101 -7.36 -0.16 12.14
C MET A 101 -8.83 0.25 11.99
N THR A 102 -9.10 1.29 11.20
CA THR A 102 -10.47 1.84 11.05
C THR A 102 -11.11 1.50 9.70
N GLY A 103 -10.31 1.16 8.69
CA GLY A 103 -10.71 0.93 7.31
C GLY A 103 -11.25 2.18 6.61
N LEU A 104 -11.26 3.34 7.27
CA LEU A 104 -11.89 4.54 6.74
C LEU A 104 -10.96 5.27 5.78
N ARG A 105 -11.46 5.56 4.57
CA ARG A 105 -10.75 6.39 3.59
C ARG A 105 -10.54 7.83 4.07
N LYS A 106 -11.42 8.33 4.94
CA LYS A 106 -11.34 9.66 5.53
C LYS A 106 -11.71 9.57 7.01
N ASP A 107 -10.75 9.86 7.87
CA ASP A 107 -10.95 10.10 9.29
C ASP A 107 -10.58 11.56 9.59
N ASN A 108 -11.49 12.29 10.25
CA ASN A 108 -11.32 13.69 10.62
C ASN A 108 -11.25 13.88 12.14
N ARG A 109 -11.08 12.80 12.90
CA ARG A 109 -10.99 12.83 14.36
C ARG A 109 -9.55 13.10 14.79
N GLY A 110 -9.28 14.34 15.19
CA GLY A 110 -8.01 14.72 15.79
C GLY A 110 -6.81 14.54 14.84
N TYR A 111 -5.65 14.23 15.42
CA TYR A 111 -4.43 13.99 14.65
C TYR A 111 -4.44 12.61 14.00
N ASP A 112 -3.97 12.56 12.76
CA ASP A 112 -3.76 11.30 12.05
C ASP A 112 -2.47 10.60 12.53
N LEU A 113 -2.54 9.95 13.71
CA LEU A 113 -1.38 9.35 14.38
C LEU A 113 -0.67 8.30 13.52
N LYS A 114 -1.39 7.65 12.59
CA LYS A 114 -0.78 6.70 11.65
C LYS A 114 0.32 7.37 10.81
N GLN A 115 0.19 8.65 10.48
CA GLN A 115 1.20 9.40 9.72
C GLN A 115 2.48 9.67 10.49
N LEU A 116 2.47 9.59 11.83
CA LEU A 116 3.68 9.67 12.65
C LEU A 116 4.45 8.35 12.60
N LEU A 117 3.74 7.22 12.57
CA LEU A 117 4.34 5.88 12.49
C LEU A 117 4.91 5.59 11.08
N ILE A 118 4.26 6.11 10.03
CA ILE A 118 4.73 5.97 8.64
C ILE A 118 5.98 6.82 8.41
N GLY A 119 7.10 6.19 8.09
CA GLY A 119 8.40 6.87 7.96
C GLY A 119 9.16 7.00 9.28
N SER A 120 8.71 6.36 10.36
CA SER A 120 9.39 6.38 11.66
C SER A 120 10.69 5.56 11.72
N GLU A 121 10.97 4.76 10.69
CA GLU A 121 12.08 3.79 10.65
C GLU A 121 12.09 2.82 11.85
N GLY A 122 10.92 2.61 12.49
CA GLY A 122 10.77 1.74 13.67
C GLY A 122 11.14 2.40 15.00
N THR A 123 11.43 3.70 15.00
CA THR A 123 11.84 4.43 16.23
C THR A 123 10.69 4.77 17.17
N LEU A 124 9.44 4.75 16.67
CA LEU A 124 8.24 5.12 17.44
C LEU A 124 7.38 3.92 17.86
N GLY A 125 7.72 2.72 17.40
CA GLY A 125 6.96 1.50 17.69
C GLY A 125 7.16 0.43 16.62
N ILE A 126 6.62 -0.75 16.90
CA ILE A 126 6.65 -1.91 16.00
C ILE A 126 5.29 -2.03 15.35
N VAL A 127 5.22 -1.90 14.02
CA VAL A 127 3.98 -2.12 13.26
C VAL A 127 3.60 -3.59 13.33
N THR A 128 2.37 -3.88 13.76
CA THR A 128 1.81 -5.24 13.91
C THR A 128 0.64 -5.52 12.95
N GLY A 129 0.02 -4.49 12.38
CA GLY A 129 -1.07 -4.65 11.42
C GLY A 129 -1.18 -3.46 10.48
N VAL A 130 -1.63 -3.71 9.24
CA VAL A 130 -1.77 -2.67 8.20
C VAL A 130 -3.03 -2.89 7.38
N GLU A 131 -3.87 -1.88 7.25
CA GLU A 131 -4.93 -1.86 6.23
C GLU A 131 -4.43 -1.12 5.01
N VAL A 132 -4.54 -1.73 3.84
CA VAL A 132 -4.05 -1.16 2.59
C VAL A 132 -5.17 -0.93 1.59
N LYS A 133 -5.01 0.14 0.83
CA LYS A 133 -5.85 0.45 -0.32
C LYS A 133 -5.46 -0.48 -1.48
N LEU A 134 -6.48 -1.12 -2.06
CA LEU A 134 -6.34 -1.84 -3.31
C LEU A 134 -6.96 -1.05 -4.46
N PHE A 135 -6.53 -1.35 -5.67
CA PHE A 135 -7.03 -0.74 -6.89
C PHE A 135 -7.54 -1.82 -7.83
N PRO A 136 -8.54 -1.55 -8.68
CA PRO A 136 -8.89 -2.47 -9.76
C PRO A 136 -7.66 -2.77 -10.62
N ARG A 137 -7.52 -4.02 -11.07
CA ARG A 137 -6.47 -4.37 -12.03
C ARG A 137 -6.64 -3.53 -13.32
N PRO A 138 -5.57 -2.89 -13.83
CA PRO A 138 -5.64 -2.20 -15.11
C PRO A 138 -6.02 -3.18 -16.23
N ALA A 139 -7.05 -2.86 -17.01
CA ALA A 139 -7.47 -3.68 -18.14
C ALA A 139 -6.39 -3.78 -19.23
N ASN A 140 -5.63 -2.70 -19.44
CA ASN A 140 -4.54 -2.62 -20.41
C ASN A 140 -3.32 -1.93 -19.80
N VAL A 141 -2.13 -2.37 -20.20
CA VAL A 141 -0.85 -1.76 -19.84
C VAL A 141 -0.03 -1.61 -21.10
N GLU A 142 0.27 -0.36 -21.47
CA GLU A 142 1.05 -0.02 -22.66
C GLU A 142 2.40 0.55 -22.26
N THR A 143 3.46 0.17 -22.99
CA THR A 143 4.82 0.67 -22.76
C THR A 143 5.33 1.33 -24.04
N ALA A 144 5.79 2.58 -23.92
CA ALA A 144 6.38 3.33 -25.02
C ALA A 144 7.85 3.66 -24.75
N TYR A 145 8.67 3.64 -25.80
CA TYR A 145 10.07 4.07 -25.76
C TYR A 145 10.26 5.31 -26.63
N LEU A 146 10.89 6.35 -26.09
CA LEU A 146 11.10 7.62 -26.79
C LEU A 146 12.60 7.87 -26.94
N GLY A 147 13.08 7.85 -28.19
CA GLY A 147 14.43 8.29 -28.52
C GLY A 147 14.55 9.80 -28.46
N VAL A 148 15.60 10.31 -27.82
CA VAL A 148 15.90 11.75 -27.74
C VAL A 148 17.35 11.99 -28.16
N GLY A 149 17.63 13.14 -28.77
CA GLY A 149 18.93 13.46 -29.35
C GLY A 149 20.03 13.77 -28.32
N SER A 150 19.65 14.11 -27.09
CA SER A 150 20.60 14.42 -26.02
C SER A 150 19.96 14.28 -24.62
N PHE A 151 20.81 14.23 -23.59
CA PHE A 151 20.36 14.29 -22.19
C PHE A 151 19.63 15.61 -21.86
N ALA A 152 20.10 16.73 -22.44
CA ALA A 152 19.46 18.03 -22.27
C ALA A 152 18.03 18.05 -22.84
N ASP A 153 17.83 17.43 -24.01
CA ASP A 153 16.49 17.28 -24.61
C ASP A 153 15.56 16.43 -23.72
N ALA A 154 16.11 15.38 -23.10
CA ALA A 154 15.35 14.54 -22.16
C ALA A 154 14.87 15.34 -20.95
N MET A 155 15.77 16.15 -20.36
CA MET A 155 15.47 16.98 -19.20
C MET A 155 14.47 18.09 -19.52
N ALA A 156 14.62 18.79 -20.65
CA ALA A 156 13.69 19.84 -21.08
C ALA A 156 12.28 19.29 -21.35
N ARG A 157 12.17 18.05 -21.84
CA ARG A 157 10.90 17.37 -22.10
C ARG A 157 10.32 16.69 -20.88
N SER A 158 11.03 16.64 -19.74
CA SER A 158 10.55 16.00 -18.49
C SER A 158 9.24 16.59 -17.95
N ALA A 159 8.83 17.77 -18.43
CA ALA A 159 7.51 18.36 -18.23
C ALA A 159 6.35 17.49 -18.78
N TRP A 160 6.61 16.51 -19.65
CA TRP A 160 5.62 15.51 -20.09
C TRP A 160 4.99 14.75 -18.90
N ARG A 161 5.71 14.66 -17.77
CA ARG A 161 5.22 14.08 -16.51
C ARG A 161 3.92 14.72 -16.02
N ALA A 162 3.71 16.01 -16.27
CA ALA A 162 2.48 16.71 -15.91
C ALA A 162 1.32 16.37 -16.86
N ALA A 163 1.61 16.06 -18.12
CA ALA A 163 0.61 15.73 -19.14
C ALA A 163 0.13 14.28 -19.08
N CYS A 164 0.94 13.37 -18.53
CA CYS A 164 0.59 11.96 -18.33
C CYS A 164 0.24 11.59 -16.88
N ALA A 165 0.14 12.58 -15.98
CA ALA A 165 -0.53 12.36 -14.71
C ALA A 165 -1.97 11.91 -15.02
N PRO A 166 -2.45 10.80 -14.42
CA PRO A 166 -3.78 10.29 -14.74
C PRO A 166 -4.82 11.38 -14.48
N THR A 167 -5.44 11.88 -15.54
CA THR A 167 -6.72 12.57 -15.48
C THR A 167 -7.73 11.54 -15.01
N PHE A 168 -8.07 11.58 -13.72
CA PHE A 168 -9.26 10.93 -13.18
C PHE A 168 -10.49 11.80 -13.45
#